data_AF-A0A931QA60-F1
#
_entry.id   AF-A0A931QA60-F1
#
_cell.length_a   1.000
_cell.length_b   1.000
_cell.length_c   1.000
_cell.angle_alpha   90.00
_cell.angle_beta   90.00
_cell.angle_gamma   90.00
#
_symmetry.space_group_name_H-M   'P 1'
#
loop_
_entity.id
_entity.type
_entity.pdbx_description
1 polymer ?
#
loop_
_entity_poly.entity_id
_entity_poly.type
_entity_poly.pdbx_seq_one_letter_code
_entity_poly.pdbx_strand_id
1 'polypeptide(L)'
;MKSRLASGHCLRAPAQGACPYANICEHCPSFRSDAASVSVLGAQRVDTEALVADAQARGWIEEVERHQRLLVRLDALIAQATA
;
A
#
# COMPACT_ATOMS: atom_id res chain seq x y z
N MET A 1 14.37 -10.83 -10.65
CA MET A 1 13.79 -10.82 -9.29
C MET A 1 13.05 -9.51 -9.11
N LYS A 2 11.73 -9.52 -8.84
CA LYS A 2 10.97 -8.29 -8.52
C LYS A 2 11.19 -7.96 -7.04
N SER A 3 12.27 -7.25 -6.74
CA SER A 3 12.62 -6.85 -5.38
C SER A 3 12.08 -5.47 -5.00
N ARG A 4 11.60 -4.67 -5.96
CA ARG A 4 11.07 -3.32 -5.72
C ARG A 4 9.74 -3.10 -6.46
N LEU A 5 8.82 -2.43 -5.80
CA LEU A 5 7.55 -1.93 -6.30
C LEU A 5 7.43 -0.44 -5.94
N ALA A 6 6.38 0.23 -6.43
CA ALA A 6 6.21 1.67 -6.19
C ALA A 6 6.06 2.00 -4.69
N SER A 7 5.44 1.10 -3.93
CA SER A 7 5.17 1.25 -2.49
C SER A 7 6.30 0.73 -1.58
N GLY A 8 7.38 0.16 -2.11
CA GLY A 8 8.46 -0.39 -1.27
C GLY A 8 9.27 -1.52 -1.91
N HIS A 9 9.89 -2.35 -1.06
CA HIS A 9 10.79 -3.41 -1.50
C HIS A 9 10.68 -4.69 -0.66
N CYS A 10 11.08 -5.81 -1.26
CA CYS A 10 11.11 -7.12 -0.63
C CYS A 10 12.43 -7.33 0.12
N LEU A 11 12.37 -7.83 1.35
CA LEU A 11 13.55 -8.18 2.16
C LEU A 11 14.13 -9.57 1.84
N ARG A 12 13.48 -10.36 0.98
CA ARG A 12 13.97 -11.69 0.60
C ARG A 12 15.31 -11.55 -0.11
N ALA A 13 16.32 -12.29 0.33
CA ALA A 13 17.64 -12.31 -0.30
C ALA A 13 17.65 -13.16 -1.59
N PRO A 14 18.49 -12.83 -2.59
CA PRO A 14 18.61 -13.62 -3.81
C PRO A 14 18.94 -15.11 -3.57
N ALA A 15 19.73 -15.41 -2.54
CA ALA A 15 20.10 -16.78 -2.16
C ALA A 15 18.90 -17.66 -1.76
N GLN A 16 17.77 -17.05 -1.39
CA GLN A 16 16.54 -17.77 -1.06
C GLN A 16 15.73 -18.15 -2.32
N GLY A 17 16.25 -17.85 -3.52
CA GLY A 17 15.57 -18.12 -4.79
C GLY A 17 14.32 -17.27 -5.02
N ALA A 18 13.64 -17.53 -6.14
CA ALA A 18 12.43 -16.81 -6.52
C ALA A 18 11.30 -16.98 -5.49
N CYS A 19 10.55 -15.91 -5.24
CA CYS A 19 9.39 -15.96 -4.36
C CYS A 19 8.22 -16.66 -5.08
N PRO A 20 7.58 -17.70 -4.50
CA PRO A 20 6.41 -18.34 -5.10
C PRO A 20 5.16 -17.45 -5.08
N TYR A 21 5.16 -16.39 -4.27
CA TYR A 21 4.04 -15.47 -4.05
C TYR A 21 4.35 -14.04 -4.51
N ALA A 22 5.13 -13.89 -5.57
CA ALA A 22 5.58 -12.58 -6.07
C ALA A 22 4.43 -11.66 -6.57
N ASN A 23 3.20 -12.17 -6.64
CA ASN A 23 1.99 -11.43 -7.02
C ASN A 23 1.30 -10.73 -5.83
N ILE A 24 1.67 -11.02 -4.58
CA ILE A 24 1.06 -10.44 -3.38
C ILE A 24 2.06 -9.66 -2.50
N CYS A 25 3.15 -9.18 -3.12
CA CYS A 25 4.26 -8.55 -2.39
C CYS A 25 3.81 -7.44 -1.42
N GLU A 26 2.87 -6.56 -1.80
CA GLU A 26 2.42 -5.44 -0.97
C GLU A 26 1.63 -5.87 0.29
N HIS A 27 1.27 -7.16 0.38
CA HIS A 27 0.61 -7.79 1.52
C HIS A 27 1.55 -8.73 2.29
N CYS A 28 2.78 -8.91 1.81
CA CYS A 28 3.72 -9.86 2.38
C CYS A 28 4.39 -9.29 3.65
N PRO A 29 4.51 -10.08 4.73
CA PRO A 29 5.24 -9.65 5.94
C PRO A 29 6.72 -9.31 5.70
N SER A 30 7.31 -9.77 4.59
CA SER A 30 8.70 -9.46 4.19
C SER A 30 8.82 -8.22 3.30
N PHE A 31 7.73 -7.52 3.00
CA PHE A 31 7.76 -6.28 2.24
C PHE A 31 7.87 -5.08 3.17
N ARG A 32 8.67 -4.09 2.80
CA ARG A 32 8.90 -2.87 3.58
C ARG A 32 8.71 -1.63 2.72
N SER A 33 8.00 -0.66 3.28
CA SER A 33 8.00 0.71 2.80
C SER A 33 9.23 1.42 3.35
N ASP A 34 9.75 2.42 2.62
CA ASP A 34 10.90 3.23 3.01
C ASP A 34 10.64 4.69 2.64
N ALA A 35 11.54 5.60 3.01
CA ALA A 35 11.37 7.03 2.73
C ALA A 35 11.10 7.33 1.23
N ALA A 36 11.61 6.49 0.31
CA ALA A 36 11.39 6.67 -1.13
C ALA A 36 9.98 6.27 -1.58
N SER A 37 9.23 5.49 -0.78
CA SER A 37 7.82 5.16 -1.08
C SER A 37 6.81 6.16 -0.54
N VAL A 38 7.22 7.08 0.35
CA VAL A 38 6.31 8.05 1.00
C VAL A 38 5.54 8.90 -0.01
N SER A 39 6.19 9.37 -1.08
CA SER A 39 5.53 10.20 -2.10
C SER A 39 4.42 9.43 -2.83
N VAL A 40 4.68 8.18 -3.19
CA VAL A 40 3.72 7.29 -3.85
C VAL A 40 2.57 6.95 -2.90
N LEU A 41 2.88 6.59 -1.65
CA LEU A 41 1.87 6.28 -0.64
C LEU A 41 0.98 7.51 -0.33
N GLY A 42 1.57 8.70 -0.30
CA GLY A 42 0.85 9.96 -0.14
C GLY A 42 -0.10 10.25 -1.29
N ALA A 43 0.35 10.03 -2.54
CA ALA A 43 -0.53 10.17 -3.71
C ALA A 43 -1.71 9.17 -3.65
N GLN A 44 -1.44 7.90 -3.33
CA GLN A 44 -2.48 6.89 -3.15
C GLN A 44 -3.49 7.27 -2.05
N ARG A 45 -3.03 7.89 -0.97
CA ARG A 45 -3.88 8.37 0.12
C ARG A 45 -4.84 9.45 -0.36
N VAL A 46 -4.32 10.46 -1.08
CA VAL A 46 -5.13 11.54 -1.65
C VAL A 46 -6.17 11.00 -2.63
N ASP A 47 -5.77 10.09 -3.53
CA ASP A 47 -6.69 9.45 -4.46
C ASP A 47 -7.78 8.66 -3.73
N THR A 48 -7.42 7.96 -2.65
CA THR A 48 -8.39 7.20 -1.84
C THR A 48 -9.36 8.12 -1.09
N GLU A 49 -8.92 9.30 -0.63
CA GLU A 49 -9.84 10.29 -0.03
C GLU A 49 -10.88 10.78 -1.05
N ALA A 50 -10.46 11.02 -2.30
CA ALA A 50 -11.38 11.37 -3.38
C ALA A 50 -12.39 10.24 -3.65
N LEU A 51 -11.95 8.98 -3.61
CA LEU A 51 -12.83 7.82 -3.77
C LEU A 51 -13.83 7.67 -2.62
N VAL A 52 -13.43 7.94 -1.37
CA VAL A 52 -14.37 7.99 -0.22
C VAL A 52 -15.46 9.03 -0.48
N ALA A 53 -15.08 10.24 -0.90
CA ALA A 53 -16.03 11.32 -1.15
C ALA A 53 -17.00 11.00 -2.30
N ASP A 54 -16.51 10.41 -3.39
CA ASP A 54 -17.34 9.97 -4.52
C ASP A 54 -18.32 8.86 -4.10
N ALA A 55 -17.85 7.85 -3.36
CA ALA A 55 -18.70 6.77 -2.87
C ALA A 55 -19.77 7.28 -1.89
N GLN A 56 -19.44 8.26 -1.04
CA GLN A 56 -20.40 8.92 -0.15
C GLN A 56 -21.48 9.67 -0.94
N ALA A 57 -21.08 10.47 -1.94
CA ALA A 57 -22.02 11.23 -2.77
C ALA A 57 -22.99 10.32 -3.54
N ARG A 58 -22.58 9.09 -3.86
CA ARG A 58 -23.39 8.08 -4.55
C ARG A 58 -24.17 7.14 -3.62
N GLY A 59 -23.96 7.23 -2.31
CA GLY A 59 -24.59 6.33 -1.33
C GLY A 59 -24.06 4.89 -1.35
N TRP A 60 -22.83 4.67 -1.84
CA TRP A 60 -22.20 3.35 -1.91
C TRP A 60 -21.53 2.98 -0.59
N ILE A 61 -22.35 2.62 0.41
CA ILE A 61 -21.91 2.42 1.79
C ILE A 61 -20.75 1.42 1.91
N GLU A 62 -20.84 0.25 1.26
CA GLU A 62 -19.78 -0.76 1.32
C GLU A 62 -18.45 -0.27 0.75
N GLU A 63 -18.51 0.56 -0.29
CA GLU A 63 -17.31 1.09 -0.95
C GLU A 63 -16.68 2.22 -0.12
N VAL A 64 -17.50 3.03 0.57
CA VAL A 64 -17.02 3.98 1.58
C VAL A 64 -16.22 3.26 2.65
N GLU A 65 -16.78 2.20 3.24
CA GLU A 65 -16.08 1.43 4.28
C GLU A 65 -14.79 0.78 3.76
N ARG A 66 -14.84 0.26 2.53
CA ARG A 66 -13.66 -0.34 1.89
C ARG A 66 -12.54 0.69 1.71
N HIS A 67 -12.86 1.89 1.22
CA HIS A 67 -11.88 2.95 1.02
C HIS A 67 -11.37 3.53 2.34
N GLN A 68 -12.21 3.63 3.37
CA GLN A 68 -11.77 4.03 4.71
C GLN A 68 -10.77 3.04 5.31
N ARG A 69 -10.99 1.72 5.14
CA ARG A 69 -10.00 0.70 5.56
C ARG A 69 -8.68 0.85 4.81
N LEU A 70 -8.72 1.22 3.53
CA LEU A 70 -7.52 1.49 2.75
C LEU A 70 -6.78 2.74 3.27
N LEU A 71 -7.47 3.83 3.61
CA LEU A 71 -6.86 5.02 4.20
C LEU A 71 -6.10 4.69 5.48
N VAL A 72 -6.71 3.96 6.41
CA VAL A 72 -6.06 3.55 7.67
C VAL A 72 -4.78 2.75 7.39
N ARG A 73 -4.82 1.86 6.39
CA ARG A 73 -3.64 1.08 6.00
C ARG A 73 -2.55 1.97 5.38
N LEU A 74 -2.91 2.90 4.52
CA LEU A 74 -1.96 3.83 3.90
C LEU A 74 -1.30 4.73 4.95
N ASP A 75 -2.06 5.24 5.91
CA ASP A 75 -1.55 6.02 7.03
C ASP A 75 -0.52 5.24 7.85
N ALA A 76 -0.81 3.97 8.16
CA ALA A 76 0.12 3.10 8.88
C ALA A 76 1.42 2.85 8.09
N LEU A 77 1.33 2.66 6.76
CA LEU A 77 2.51 2.47 5.91
C LEU A 77 3.35 3.74 5.79
N ILE A 78 2.71 4.91 5.65
CA ILE A 78 3.39 6.21 5.62
C ILE A 78 4.12 6.43 6.95
N ALA A 79 3.45 6.21 8.08
CA ALA A 79 4.06 6.36 9.40
C ALA A 79 5.25 5.40 9.60
N GLN A 80 5.15 4.17 9.11
CA GLN A 80 6.25 3.21 9.17
C GLN A 80 7.42 3.58 8.25
N ALA A 81 7.15 4.25 7.13
CA ALA A 81 8.17 4.68 6.17
C ALA A 81 8.92 5.95 6.60
N THR A 82 8.34 6.74 7.52
CA THR A 82 8.91 7.99 8.03
C THR A 82 9.46 7.89 9.45
N ALA A 83 9.23 6.78 10.16
CA ALA A 83 9.81 6.47 11.47
C ALA A 83 11.27 6.03 11.36
#